data_AF-A0A7C5Y1P5-F1
#
_entry.id   AF-A0A7C5Y1P5-F1
#
_cell.length_a   1.000
_cell.length_b   1.000
_cell.length_c   1.000
_cell.angle_alpha   90.00
_cell.angle_beta   90.00
_cell.angle_gamma   90.00
#
_symmetry.space_group_name_H-M   'P 1'
#
loop_
_entity.id
_entity.type
_entity.pdbx_description
1 polymer ?
#
loop_
_entity_poly.entity_id
_entity_poly.type
_entity_poly.pdbx_seq_one_letter_code
_entity_poly.pdbx_strand_id
1 'polypeptide(L)'
;MREFLEGEVTLTELSPSEKLDALYEFILELPDRIERKRVYSLFPKMSKYQIDRVIKILSFSDILATPYGYVVKTDKAKEIERRGLLSTDFEEAPLWIRKFIGRKAIKVEIFIGSDSITGYNVHYNYLRREYTLRDDEGNLMKRFRELGIAVTFSIETEGHQVLVCEICAWTFVPRMHPNRMDNVIDNLAKFCNDVMRVYFGIPIETETIKAGVEYLSDECELPIREATFTIDKVIWEEAKCEIEYSHLKYAYTLREGEIERILTRAEVTPRRISVLRSEFYRRHPTLSPVVPPRSRQASLISFR
;
A
#
# COMPACT_ATOMS: atom_id res chain seq x y z
N MET A 1 2.40 24.19 -8.85
CA MET A 1 3.51 23.41 -9.45
C MET A 1 4.60 22.94 -8.49
N ARG A 2 4.65 23.44 -7.24
CA ARG A 2 5.65 23.04 -6.24
C ARG A 2 5.76 21.51 -6.07
N GLU A 3 4.65 20.79 -6.10
CA GLU A 3 4.56 19.32 -6.07
C GLU A 3 5.47 18.61 -7.09
N PHE A 4 5.66 19.15 -8.30
CA PHE A 4 6.53 18.53 -9.30
C PHE A 4 8.02 18.66 -8.96
N LEU A 5 8.44 19.86 -8.54
CA LEU A 5 9.82 20.11 -8.10
C LEU A 5 10.12 19.35 -6.81
N GLU A 6 9.09 19.13 -6.00
CA GLU A 6 9.13 18.26 -4.84
C GLU A 6 9.05 16.76 -5.19
N GLY A 7 9.09 16.43 -6.48
CA GLY A 7 9.12 15.06 -6.96
C GLY A 7 7.85 14.28 -6.67
N GLU A 8 6.74 14.94 -6.35
CA GLU A 8 5.49 14.31 -5.97
C GLU A 8 4.65 13.85 -7.15
N VAL A 9 4.77 14.56 -8.26
CA VAL A 9 4.15 14.24 -9.54
C VAL A 9 5.22 14.19 -10.62
N THR A 10 5.02 13.36 -11.64
CA THR A 10 5.85 13.32 -12.85
C THR A 10 5.19 14.14 -13.95
N LEU A 11 5.95 14.57 -14.96
CA LEU A 11 5.37 15.21 -16.15
C LEU A 11 4.29 14.36 -16.84
N THR A 12 4.21 13.04 -16.60
CA THR A 12 3.17 12.19 -17.23
C THR A 12 1.83 12.27 -16.48
N GLU A 13 1.86 12.62 -15.20
CA GLU A 13 0.70 12.81 -14.33
C GLU A 13 0.04 14.18 -14.53
N LEU A 14 0.75 15.13 -15.16
CA LEU A 14 0.29 16.50 -15.32
C LEU A 14 -0.54 16.68 -16.61
N SER A 15 -1.53 17.57 -16.54
CA SER A 15 -2.24 18.08 -17.71
C SER A 15 -1.30 18.89 -18.61
N PRO A 16 -1.68 19.16 -19.88
CA PRO A 16 -0.84 19.95 -20.78
C PRO A 16 -0.41 21.31 -20.22
N SER A 17 -1.31 22.06 -19.57
CA SER A 17 -0.99 23.35 -18.94
C SER A 17 -0.04 23.17 -17.75
N GLU A 18 -0.34 22.23 -16.86
CA GLU A 18 0.52 21.97 -15.69
C GLU A 18 1.91 21.50 -16.09
N LYS A 19 2.07 20.74 -17.20
CA LYS A 19 3.40 20.38 -17.71
C LYS A 19 4.19 21.62 -18.11
N LEU A 20 3.54 22.59 -18.76
CA LEU A 20 4.21 23.82 -19.17
C LEU A 20 4.62 24.62 -17.94
N ASP A 21 3.72 24.78 -16.96
CA ASP A 21 4.03 25.43 -15.70
C ASP A 21 5.19 24.72 -14.98
N ALA A 22 5.21 23.39 -14.97
CA ALA A 22 6.27 22.58 -14.37
C ALA A 22 7.64 22.82 -14.99
N LEU A 23 7.66 22.87 -16.32
CA LEU A 23 8.87 23.11 -17.09
C LEU A 23 9.35 24.54 -16.91
N TYR A 24 8.43 25.50 -16.81
CA TYR A 24 8.73 26.90 -16.54
C TYR A 24 9.36 27.10 -15.16
N GLU A 25 8.73 26.59 -14.11
CA GLU A 25 9.27 26.63 -12.74
C GLU A 25 10.65 25.96 -12.65
N PHE A 26 10.84 24.82 -13.35
CA PHE A 26 12.15 24.18 -13.43
C PHE A 26 13.22 25.08 -14.08
N ILE A 27 12.87 25.89 -15.08
CA ILE A 27 13.80 26.85 -15.70
C ILE A 27 14.16 27.97 -14.72
N LEU A 28 13.18 28.51 -14.00
CA LEU A 28 13.40 29.60 -13.04
C LEU A 28 14.38 29.22 -11.93
N GLU A 29 14.29 27.99 -11.43
CA GLU A 29 15.17 27.47 -10.38
C GLU A 29 16.61 27.18 -10.86
N LEU A 30 16.85 27.13 -12.17
CA LEU A 30 18.20 26.92 -12.71
C LEU A 30 19.00 28.23 -12.75
N PRO A 31 20.31 28.21 -12.46
CA PRO A 31 21.20 29.30 -12.86
C PRO A 31 21.35 29.36 -14.39
N ASP A 32 21.83 30.49 -14.92
CA ASP A 32 22.17 30.63 -16.35
C ASP A 32 23.11 29.54 -16.87
N ARG A 33 24.03 29.09 -16.01
CA ARG A 33 24.95 27.98 -16.28
C ARG A 33 25.20 27.19 -15.02
N ILE A 34 25.03 25.87 -15.11
CA ILE A 34 25.28 24.95 -14.00
C ILE A 34 25.87 23.64 -14.50
N GLU A 35 26.74 23.01 -13.72
CA GLU A 35 27.19 21.66 -13.99
C GLU A 35 26.02 20.68 -13.88
N ARG A 36 25.87 19.77 -14.84
CA ARG A 36 24.77 18.80 -14.88
C ARG A 36 24.63 18.01 -13.58
N LYS A 37 25.76 17.62 -12.97
CA LYS A 37 25.77 16.90 -11.69
C LYS A 37 25.21 17.72 -10.53
N ARG A 38 25.35 19.05 -10.56
CA ARG A 38 24.87 19.96 -9.52
C ARG A 38 23.37 20.27 -9.66
N VAL A 39 22.78 20.06 -10.84
CA VAL A 39 21.32 20.18 -11.03
C VAL A 39 20.57 19.22 -10.12
N TYR A 40 21.09 18.01 -9.90
CA TYR A 40 20.47 17.03 -9.00
C TYR A 40 20.37 17.52 -7.54
N SER A 41 21.26 18.42 -7.13
CA SER A 41 21.25 19.02 -5.79
C SER A 41 20.21 20.13 -5.64
N LEU A 42 19.79 20.77 -6.74
CA LEU A 42 18.71 21.77 -6.71
C LEU A 42 17.33 21.13 -6.54
N PHE A 43 17.17 19.89 -7.02
CA PHE A 43 15.90 19.16 -6.97
C PHE A 43 16.06 17.83 -6.21
N PRO A 44 16.40 17.86 -4.90
CA PRO A 44 16.77 16.67 -4.15
C PRO A 44 15.64 15.64 -4.01
N LYS A 45 14.37 16.07 -4.14
CA LYS A 45 13.21 15.19 -4.09
C LYS A 45 12.88 14.53 -5.44
N MET A 46 13.48 14.98 -6.55
CA MET A 46 13.28 14.37 -7.87
C MET A 46 14.35 13.30 -8.13
N SER A 47 13.96 12.20 -8.78
CA SER A 47 14.92 11.20 -9.25
C SER A 47 15.79 11.75 -10.37
N LYS A 48 17.03 11.24 -10.49
CA LYS A 48 17.95 11.59 -11.61
C LYS A 48 17.28 11.44 -12.98
N TYR A 49 16.49 10.37 -13.15
CA TYR A 49 15.74 10.13 -14.38
C TYR A 49 14.69 11.21 -14.68
N GLN A 50 13.94 11.67 -13.68
CA GLN A 50 12.98 12.77 -13.86
C GLN A 50 13.71 14.05 -14.31
N ILE A 51 14.79 14.41 -13.63
CA ILE A 51 15.59 15.61 -13.94
C ILE A 51 16.18 15.50 -15.35
N ASP A 52 16.81 14.37 -15.68
CA ASP A 52 17.39 14.14 -17.01
C ASP A 52 16.33 14.19 -18.12
N ARG A 53 15.12 13.70 -17.86
CA ARG A 53 14.00 13.77 -18.80
C ARG A 53 13.55 15.21 -19.04
N VAL A 54 13.49 16.04 -18.00
CA VAL A 54 13.16 17.48 -18.11
C VAL A 54 14.22 18.20 -18.92
N ILE A 55 15.49 18.05 -18.56
CA ILE A 55 16.63 18.63 -19.30
C ILE A 55 16.57 18.22 -20.77
N LYS A 56 16.27 16.95 -21.04
CA LYS A 56 16.14 16.43 -22.41
C LYS A 56 15.01 17.13 -23.16
N ILE A 57 13.82 17.24 -22.57
CA ILE A 57 12.66 17.93 -23.20
C ILE A 57 13.01 19.38 -23.52
N LEU A 58 13.56 20.12 -22.55
CA LEU A 58 13.92 21.51 -22.74
C LEU A 58 15.06 21.67 -23.76
N SER A 59 16.02 20.75 -23.78
CA SER A 59 17.15 20.82 -24.69
C SER A 59 16.77 20.53 -26.14
N PHE A 60 15.91 19.55 -26.38
CA PHE A 60 15.37 19.29 -27.71
C PHE A 60 14.38 20.35 -28.20
N SER A 61 14.00 21.30 -27.34
CA SER A 61 13.12 22.43 -27.69
C SER A 61 13.90 23.75 -27.81
N ASP A 62 15.23 23.68 -27.84
CA ASP A 62 16.19 24.79 -27.90
C ASP A 62 16.07 25.80 -26.73
N ILE A 63 15.50 25.37 -25.61
CA ILE A 63 15.37 26.17 -24.38
C ILE A 63 16.62 26.01 -23.51
N LEU A 64 17.19 24.81 -23.45
CA LEU A 64 18.45 24.54 -22.74
C LEU A 64 19.52 24.00 -23.70
N ALA A 65 20.76 24.44 -23.54
CA ALA A 65 21.92 23.82 -24.16
C ALA A 65 22.63 22.91 -23.15
N THR A 66 23.16 21.77 -23.61
CA THR A 66 23.88 20.82 -22.74
C THR A 66 25.35 20.58 -23.14
N PRO A 67 26.18 21.63 -23.29
CA PRO A 67 27.57 21.48 -23.73
C PRO A 67 28.45 20.90 -22.63
N TYR A 68 29.30 19.93 -22.97
CA TYR A 68 30.43 19.46 -22.15
C TYR A 68 30.10 19.21 -20.65
N GLY A 69 28.96 18.58 -20.37
CA GLY A 69 28.55 18.27 -18.99
C GLY A 69 27.93 19.42 -18.20
N TYR A 70 27.65 20.56 -18.85
CA TYR A 70 26.89 21.68 -18.30
C TYR A 70 25.45 21.67 -18.80
N VAL A 71 24.59 22.40 -18.11
CA VAL A 71 23.26 22.84 -18.54
C VAL A 71 23.29 24.36 -18.57
N VAL A 72 22.92 24.95 -19.72
CA VAL A 72 23.02 26.39 -19.98
C VAL A 72 21.67 26.89 -20.53
N LYS A 73 21.17 28.01 -20.00
CA LYS A 73 19.99 28.69 -20.53
C LYS A 73 20.32 29.35 -21.88
N THR A 74 19.53 29.06 -22.91
CA THR A 74 19.65 29.74 -24.21
C THR A 74 19.00 31.13 -24.14
N ASP A 75 19.17 31.94 -25.20
CA ASP A 75 18.46 33.23 -25.30
C ASP A 75 16.94 33.04 -25.31
N LYS A 76 16.46 31.91 -25.86
CA LYS A 76 15.05 31.52 -25.81
C LYS A 76 14.58 31.29 -24.37
N ALA A 77 15.37 30.64 -23.51
CA ALA A 77 15.04 30.52 -22.08
C ALA A 77 14.95 31.88 -21.39
N LYS A 78 15.90 32.79 -21.64
CA LYS A 78 15.89 34.14 -21.05
C LYS A 78 14.66 34.94 -21.48
N GLU A 79 14.24 34.80 -22.74
CA GLU A 79 13.03 35.42 -23.25
C GLU A 79 11.75 34.82 -22.63
N ILE A 80 11.71 33.51 -22.40
CA ILE A 80 10.63 32.84 -21.66
C ILE A 80 10.52 33.40 -20.24
N GLU A 81 11.63 33.53 -19.52
CA GLU A 81 11.65 34.08 -18.17
C GLU A 81 11.16 35.53 -18.14
N ARG A 82 11.59 36.35 -19.11
CA ARG A 82 11.13 37.73 -19.26
C ARG A 82 9.63 37.82 -19.50
N ARG A 83 9.06 36.92 -20.32
CA ARG A 83 7.62 36.87 -20.61
C ARG A 83 6.80 36.31 -19.45
N GLY A 84 7.41 35.56 -18.56
CA GLY A 84 6.74 34.99 -17.39
C GLY A 84 5.92 33.73 -17.66
N LEU A 85 5.97 33.16 -18.88
CA LEU A 85 5.16 32.01 -19.26
C LEU A 85 5.79 31.20 -20.40
N LEU A 86 5.40 29.93 -20.45
CA LEU A 86 5.86 28.92 -21.39
C LEU A 86 4.64 28.41 -22.15
N SER A 87 4.34 28.95 -23.34
CA SER A 87 3.08 28.63 -24.05
C SER A 87 3.32 28.09 -25.46
N THR A 88 3.74 28.96 -26.37
CA THR A 88 3.96 28.64 -27.80
C THR A 88 5.37 28.13 -28.09
N ASP A 89 6.26 28.11 -27.10
CA ASP A 89 7.69 27.79 -27.26
C ASP A 89 7.98 26.35 -27.72
N PHE A 90 6.98 25.46 -27.63
CA PHE A 90 7.06 24.07 -28.08
C PHE A 90 6.51 23.85 -29.49
N GLU A 91 5.98 24.87 -30.18
CA GLU A 91 5.39 24.71 -31.52
C GLU A 91 6.41 24.20 -32.56
N GLU A 92 7.66 24.63 -32.42
CA GLU A 92 8.79 24.24 -33.26
C GLU A 92 9.53 23.00 -32.73
N ALA A 93 9.17 22.51 -31.53
CA ALA A 93 9.83 21.36 -30.93
C ALA A 93 9.55 20.07 -31.75
N PRO A 94 10.44 19.07 -31.67
CA PRO A 94 10.24 17.76 -32.29
C PRO A 94 8.86 17.19 -31.99
N LEU A 95 8.26 16.51 -32.98
CA LEU A 95 6.87 16.02 -32.91
C LEU A 95 6.58 15.18 -31.66
N TRP A 96 7.55 14.40 -31.18
CA TRP A 96 7.39 13.58 -29.98
C TRP A 96 7.27 14.41 -28.70
N ILE A 97 7.91 15.59 -28.63
CA ILE A 97 7.76 16.53 -27.50
C ILE A 97 6.39 17.17 -27.56
N ARG A 98 5.98 17.70 -28.71
CA ARG A 98 4.65 18.29 -28.88
C ARG A 98 3.55 17.31 -28.50
N LYS A 99 3.65 16.06 -28.97
CA LYS A 99 2.76 14.98 -28.57
C LYS A 99 2.83 14.69 -27.07
N PHE A 100 4.02 14.72 -26.46
CA PHE A 100 4.17 14.47 -25.03
C PHE A 100 3.53 15.57 -24.17
N ILE A 101 3.78 16.84 -24.49
CA ILE A 101 3.19 17.99 -23.80
C ILE A 101 1.67 17.96 -23.95
N GLY A 102 1.16 17.78 -25.18
CA GLY A 102 -0.27 17.75 -25.47
C GLY A 102 -1.03 16.51 -24.98
N ARG A 103 -0.37 15.46 -24.48
CA ARG A 103 -1.05 14.29 -23.92
C ARG A 103 -1.82 14.68 -22.66
N LYS A 104 -3.04 14.16 -22.51
CA LYS A 104 -3.81 14.26 -21.27
C LYS A 104 -3.04 13.63 -20.10
N ALA A 105 -3.28 14.14 -18.89
CA ALA A 105 -2.81 13.54 -17.65
C ALA A 105 -3.26 12.08 -17.59
N ILE A 106 -2.34 11.19 -17.24
CA ILE A 106 -2.67 9.79 -16.96
C ILE A 106 -2.87 9.70 -15.45
N LYS A 107 -4.07 9.28 -14.99
CA LYS A 107 -4.25 8.92 -13.58
C LYS A 107 -3.48 7.64 -13.32
N VAL A 108 -2.48 7.73 -12.44
CA VAL A 108 -1.49 6.66 -12.20
C VAL A 108 -1.81 5.82 -10.98
N GLU A 109 -2.84 6.21 -10.26
CA GLU A 109 -3.22 5.60 -8.99
C GLU A 109 -4.46 4.73 -9.15
N ILE A 110 -4.37 3.53 -8.59
CA ILE A 110 -5.46 2.57 -8.48
C ILE A 110 -5.91 2.57 -7.02
N PHE A 111 -7.19 2.84 -6.76
CA PHE A 111 -7.75 2.72 -5.42
C PHE A 111 -7.72 1.26 -4.97
N ILE A 112 -7.29 1.00 -3.73
CA ILE A 112 -7.24 -0.33 -3.13
C ILE A 112 -8.35 -0.50 -2.10
N GLY A 113 -8.48 0.46 -1.20
CA GLY A 113 -9.39 0.41 -0.06
C GLY A 113 -9.08 1.54 0.93
N SER A 114 -9.62 1.44 2.13
CA SER A 114 -9.35 2.40 3.20
C SER A 114 -8.43 1.79 4.25
N ASP A 115 -7.54 2.62 4.79
CA ASP A 115 -6.66 2.25 5.91
C ASP A 115 -7.50 2.11 7.18
N SER A 116 -7.41 0.96 7.85
CA SER A 116 -8.28 0.65 9.01
C SER A 116 -8.07 1.56 10.21
N ILE A 117 -6.94 2.25 10.30
CA ILE A 117 -6.57 3.05 11.48
C ILE A 117 -6.94 4.51 11.26
N THR A 118 -6.54 5.04 10.12
CA THR A 118 -6.72 6.46 9.77
C THR A 118 -8.05 6.73 9.07
N GLY A 119 -8.67 5.71 8.47
CA GLY A 119 -9.84 5.85 7.59
C GLY A 119 -9.51 6.40 6.19
N TYR A 120 -8.25 6.78 5.95
CA TYR A 120 -7.83 7.40 4.70
C TYR A 120 -7.74 6.40 3.53
N ASN A 121 -7.86 6.92 2.31
CA ASN A 121 -7.88 6.13 1.10
C ASN A 121 -6.47 5.67 0.72
N VAL A 122 -6.31 4.35 0.56
CA VAL A 122 -5.09 3.72 0.08
C VAL A 122 -5.15 3.56 -1.43
N HIS A 123 -4.13 4.05 -2.10
CA HIS A 123 -3.95 3.93 -3.53
C HIS A 123 -2.60 3.27 -3.88
N TYR A 124 -2.52 2.65 -5.05
CA TYR A 124 -1.29 2.15 -5.63
C TYR A 124 -0.89 2.97 -6.86
N ASN A 125 0.30 3.59 -6.82
CA ASN A 125 0.86 4.30 -7.97
C ASN A 125 1.63 3.32 -8.88
N TYR A 126 1.11 3.05 -10.08
CA TYR A 126 1.68 2.02 -10.96
C TYR A 126 3.06 2.40 -11.53
N LEU A 127 3.39 3.68 -11.68
CA LEU A 127 4.69 4.13 -12.19
C LEU A 127 5.77 4.06 -11.13
N ARG A 128 5.45 4.52 -9.91
CA ARG A 128 6.39 4.54 -8.78
C ARG A 128 6.54 3.17 -8.12
N ARG A 129 5.54 2.29 -8.30
CA ARG A 129 5.41 1.01 -7.58
C ARG A 129 5.43 1.23 -6.07
N GLU A 130 4.66 2.21 -5.61
CA GLU A 130 4.55 2.57 -4.19
C GLU A 130 3.07 2.84 -3.88
N TYR A 131 2.72 2.70 -2.61
CA TYR A 131 1.40 3.03 -2.11
C TYR A 131 1.34 4.48 -1.66
N THR A 132 0.16 5.07 -1.76
CA THR A 132 -0.12 6.43 -1.32
C THR A 132 -1.34 6.42 -0.42
N LEU A 133 -1.26 7.15 0.70
CA LEU A 133 -2.37 7.39 1.60
C LEU A 133 -2.91 8.80 1.31
N ARG A 134 -4.21 8.91 1.06
CA ARG A 134 -4.88 10.18 0.75
C ARG A 134 -6.08 10.41 1.65
N ASP A 135 -6.25 11.65 2.09
CA ASP A 135 -7.47 12.04 2.81
C ASP A 135 -8.71 12.05 1.90
N ASP A 136 -9.87 12.39 2.45
CA ASP A 136 -11.13 12.44 1.72
C ASP A 136 -11.18 13.54 0.65
N GLU A 137 -10.35 14.57 0.79
CA GLU A 137 -10.19 15.65 -0.18
C GLU A 137 -9.21 15.27 -1.32
N GLY A 138 -8.53 14.12 -1.18
CA GLY A 138 -7.57 13.60 -2.16
C GLY A 138 -6.15 14.15 -1.97
N ASN A 139 -5.86 14.85 -0.87
CA ASN A 139 -4.51 15.33 -0.56
C ASN A 139 -3.60 14.15 -0.20
N LEU A 140 -2.34 14.20 -0.62
CA LEU A 140 -1.37 13.17 -0.31
C LEU A 140 -0.88 13.30 1.14
N MET A 141 -1.24 12.33 1.98
CA MET A 141 -0.82 12.27 3.39
C MET A 141 0.53 11.59 3.54
N LYS A 142 0.71 10.44 2.86
CA LYS A 142 1.91 9.62 3.02
C LYS A 142 2.20 8.77 1.78
N ARG A 143 3.49 8.47 1.57
CA ARG A 143 3.94 7.41 0.67
C ARG A 143 4.57 6.29 1.46
N PHE A 144 4.33 5.05 1.04
CA PHE A 144 4.88 3.88 1.69
C PHE A 144 5.07 2.73 0.69
N ARG A 145 5.95 1.79 1.03
CA ARG A 145 6.38 0.73 0.10
C ARG A 145 5.77 -0.63 0.42
N GLU A 146 5.21 -0.80 1.61
CA GLU A 146 4.72 -2.06 2.13
C GLU A 146 3.31 -1.84 2.65
N LEU A 147 2.35 -2.57 2.10
CA LEU A 147 0.95 -2.51 2.52
C LEU A 147 0.67 -3.69 3.42
N GLY A 148 0.19 -3.45 4.64
CA GLY A 148 -0.38 -4.49 5.48
C GLY A 148 -1.74 -4.91 4.95
N ILE A 149 -1.96 -6.22 4.89
CA ILE A 149 -3.24 -6.84 4.56
C ILE A 149 -3.59 -7.77 5.71
N ALA A 150 -4.77 -7.58 6.30
CA ALA A 150 -5.30 -8.43 7.35
C ALA A 150 -6.64 -9.03 6.92
N VAL A 151 -6.85 -10.29 7.25
CA VAL A 151 -8.10 -11.03 7.01
C VAL A 151 -8.60 -11.51 8.36
N THR A 152 -9.81 -11.09 8.72
CA THR A 152 -10.43 -11.39 10.01
C THR A 152 -11.70 -12.20 9.80
N PHE A 153 -11.86 -13.28 10.57
CA PHE A 153 -13.10 -14.04 10.69
C PHE A 153 -13.62 -13.96 12.12
N SER A 154 -14.91 -13.64 12.26
CA SER A 154 -15.66 -13.80 13.50
C SER A 154 -16.52 -15.06 13.39
N ILE A 155 -16.30 -16.00 14.30
CA ILE A 155 -16.91 -17.33 14.33
C ILE A 155 -17.68 -17.49 15.63
N GLU A 156 -18.91 -17.95 15.53
CA GLU A 156 -19.75 -18.32 16.68
C GLU A 156 -20.48 -19.61 16.36
N THR A 157 -20.30 -20.63 17.20
CA THR A 157 -20.90 -21.95 16.98
C THR A 157 -22.18 -22.13 17.77
N GLU A 158 -23.17 -22.84 17.24
CA GLU A 158 -24.40 -23.17 17.97
C GLU A 158 -24.24 -24.42 18.87
N GLY A 159 -24.98 -24.50 19.98
CA GLY A 159 -25.05 -25.73 20.81
C GLY A 159 -25.24 -25.51 22.32
N HIS A 160 -24.91 -26.51 23.14
CA HIS A 160 -24.86 -26.39 24.62
C HIS A 160 -23.54 -25.76 25.12
N GLN A 161 -22.53 -25.69 24.26
CA GLN A 161 -21.29 -24.95 24.45
C GLN A 161 -21.02 -24.11 23.20
N VAL A 162 -21.03 -22.78 23.32
CA VAL A 162 -20.66 -21.89 22.20
C VAL A 162 -19.17 -21.62 22.27
N LEU A 163 -18.49 -21.79 21.14
CA LEU A 163 -17.21 -21.13 20.90
C LEU A 163 -17.49 -19.77 20.27
N VAL A 164 -17.05 -18.69 20.92
CA VAL A 164 -16.92 -17.39 20.27
C VAL A 164 -15.44 -17.19 19.99
N CYS A 165 -15.09 -17.10 18.72
CA CYS A 165 -13.70 -16.99 18.27
C CYS A 165 -13.55 -15.87 17.27
N GLU A 166 -12.50 -15.09 17.41
CA GLU A 166 -12.03 -14.16 16.39
C GLU A 166 -10.63 -14.57 15.98
N ILE A 167 -10.46 -14.76 14.67
CA ILE A 167 -9.19 -15.16 14.09
C ILE A 167 -8.80 -14.13 13.04
N CYS A 168 -7.60 -13.57 13.20
CA CYS A 168 -7.03 -12.59 12.29
C CYS A 168 -5.72 -13.14 11.76
N ALA A 169 -5.53 -13.14 10.44
CA ALA A 169 -4.23 -13.39 9.82
C ALA A 169 -3.81 -12.20 8.98
N TRP A 170 -2.54 -11.84 9.04
CA TRP A 170 -2.02 -10.68 8.34
C TRP A 170 -0.62 -10.90 7.77
N THR A 171 -0.28 -10.07 6.78
CA THR A 171 1.05 -9.98 6.18
C THR A 171 1.28 -8.59 5.57
N PHE A 172 2.53 -8.23 5.30
CA PHE A 172 2.87 -7.06 4.50
C PHE A 172 3.26 -7.47 3.09
N VAL A 173 2.79 -6.70 2.10
CA VAL A 173 3.11 -6.88 0.70
C VAL A 173 3.93 -5.69 0.18
N PRO A 174 5.19 -5.91 -0.26
CA PRO A 174 6.03 -4.84 -0.76
C PRO A 174 5.68 -4.53 -2.21
N ARG A 175 5.23 -3.29 -2.47
CA ARG A 175 5.05 -2.70 -3.81
C ARG A 175 4.19 -3.55 -4.75
N MET A 176 3.33 -4.40 -4.18
CA MET A 176 2.50 -5.35 -4.88
C MET A 176 1.34 -4.63 -5.59
N HIS A 177 1.20 -4.91 -6.88
CA HIS A 177 0.10 -4.40 -7.67
C HIS A 177 -1.25 -4.97 -7.17
N PRO A 178 -2.34 -4.18 -7.12
CA PRO A 178 -3.65 -4.61 -6.61
C PRO A 178 -4.16 -5.93 -7.20
N ASN A 179 -4.05 -6.14 -8.52
CA ASN A 179 -4.42 -7.40 -9.19
C ASN A 179 -3.71 -8.68 -8.70
N ARG A 180 -2.73 -8.59 -7.79
CA ARG A 180 -2.07 -9.74 -7.17
C ARG A 180 -2.47 -9.93 -5.70
N MET A 181 -3.24 -9.00 -5.13
CA MET A 181 -3.62 -9.02 -3.72
C MET A 181 -4.64 -10.11 -3.41
N ASP A 182 -5.54 -10.45 -4.34
CA ASP A 182 -6.54 -11.51 -4.14
C ASP A 182 -5.87 -12.84 -3.73
N ASN A 183 -4.77 -13.21 -4.38
CA ASN A 183 -4.01 -14.41 -4.01
C ASN A 183 -3.43 -14.34 -2.58
N VAL A 184 -3.07 -13.14 -2.11
CA VAL A 184 -2.55 -12.96 -0.74
C VAL A 184 -3.70 -13.08 0.25
N ILE A 185 -4.84 -12.45 -0.04
CA ILE A 185 -6.06 -12.52 0.76
C ILE A 185 -6.52 -13.98 0.87
N ASP A 186 -6.60 -14.71 -0.24
CA ASP A 186 -6.97 -16.13 -0.27
C ASP A 186 -6.00 -17.00 0.54
N ASN A 187 -4.70 -16.69 0.49
CA ASN A 187 -3.68 -17.40 1.27
C ASN A 187 -3.81 -17.15 2.78
N LEU A 188 -4.13 -15.90 3.18
CA LEU A 188 -4.40 -15.55 4.57
C LEU A 188 -5.69 -16.24 5.05
N ALA A 189 -6.75 -16.19 4.24
CA ALA A 189 -8.01 -16.85 4.53
C ALA A 189 -7.84 -18.36 4.72
N LYS A 190 -7.09 -19.02 3.82
CA LYS A 190 -6.75 -20.43 3.96
C LYS A 190 -5.96 -20.69 5.24
N PHE A 191 -4.98 -19.84 5.56
CA PHE A 191 -4.18 -20.00 6.76
C PHE A 191 -5.04 -19.93 8.04
N CYS A 192 -5.98 -18.98 8.12
CA CYS A 192 -6.97 -18.95 9.21
C CYS A 192 -7.76 -20.27 9.29
N ASN A 193 -8.24 -20.78 8.15
CA ASN A 193 -9.04 -22.00 8.09
C ASN A 193 -8.26 -23.23 8.56
N ASP A 194 -7.01 -23.37 8.11
CA ASP A 194 -6.12 -24.46 8.54
C ASP A 194 -5.82 -24.37 10.05
N VAL A 195 -5.56 -23.17 10.58
CA VAL A 195 -5.35 -22.95 12.02
C VAL A 195 -6.60 -23.32 12.83
N MET A 196 -7.78 -22.84 12.44
CA MET A 196 -9.04 -23.18 13.13
C MET A 196 -9.32 -24.68 13.12
N ARG A 197 -9.12 -25.33 11.98
CA ARG A 197 -9.31 -26.77 11.83
C ARG A 197 -8.38 -27.57 12.75
N VAL A 198 -7.12 -27.15 12.90
CA VAL A 198 -6.16 -27.85 13.77
C VAL A 198 -6.44 -27.62 15.25
N TYR A 199 -6.70 -26.38 15.66
CA TYR A 199 -6.86 -26.06 17.08
C TYR A 199 -8.25 -26.41 17.64
N PHE A 200 -9.30 -26.32 16.82
CA PHE A 200 -10.69 -26.47 17.28
C PHE A 200 -11.48 -27.55 16.52
N GLY A 201 -10.95 -28.09 15.42
CA GLY A 201 -11.68 -29.08 14.61
C GLY A 201 -12.86 -28.49 13.84
N ILE A 202 -12.94 -27.15 13.72
CA ILE A 202 -14.07 -26.44 13.12
C ILE A 202 -13.75 -26.03 11.69
N PRO A 203 -14.60 -26.37 10.70
CA PRO A 203 -14.52 -25.81 9.36
C PRO A 203 -15.09 -24.37 9.36
N ILE A 204 -14.32 -23.39 8.91
CA ILE A 204 -14.74 -21.97 8.89
C ILE A 204 -15.94 -21.74 7.94
N GLU A 205 -16.03 -22.51 6.85
CA GLU A 205 -17.01 -22.32 5.76
C GLU A 205 -18.48 -22.41 6.22
N THR A 206 -18.77 -23.09 7.34
CA THR A 206 -20.14 -23.29 7.84
C THR A 206 -20.50 -22.43 9.06
N GLU A 207 -19.51 -21.90 9.78
CA GLU A 207 -19.69 -21.25 11.10
C GLU A 207 -19.30 -19.77 11.13
N THR A 208 -18.97 -19.17 9.97
CA THR A 208 -18.54 -17.77 9.89
C THR A 208 -19.73 -16.82 9.93
N ILE A 209 -19.73 -15.89 10.89
CA ILE A 209 -20.71 -14.80 10.94
C ILE A 209 -20.25 -13.61 10.11
N LYS A 210 -18.96 -13.26 10.20
CA LYS A 210 -18.40 -12.09 9.52
C LYS A 210 -16.99 -12.36 9.03
N ALA A 211 -16.72 -12.01 7.78
CA ALA A 211 -15.39 -11.96 7.20
C ALA A 211 -15.08 -10.52 6.76
N GLY A 212 -13.85 -10.07 6.98
CA GLY A 212 -13.38 -8.74 6.60
C GLY A 212 -11.96 -8.77 6.08
N VAL A 213 -11.65 -7.86 5.15
CA VAL A 213 -10.30 -7.57 4.70
C VAL A 213 -9.98 -6.13 5.08
N GLU A 214 -8.81 -5.94 5.65
CA GLU A 214 -8.34 -4.68 6.19
C GLU A 214 -6.97 -4.32 5.62
N TYR A 215 -6.76 -3.02 5.38
CA TYR A 215 -5.52 -2.49 4.80
C TYR A 215 -4.82 -1.58 5.81
N LEU A 216 -3.50 -1.67 5.88
CA LEU A 216 -2.68 -0.93 6.84
C LEU A 216 -1.51 -0.25 6.14
N SER A 217 -1.37 1.06 6.32
CA SER A 217 -0.29 1.86 5.75
C SER A 217 0.99 1.86 6.59
N ASP A 218 0.95 1.28 7.80
CA ASP A 218 2.08 1.15 8.73
C ASP A 218 2.05 -0.17 9.54
N GLU A 219 3.19 -0.50 10.16
CA GLU A 219 3.25 -1.46 11.27
C GLU A 219 2.51 -0.83 12.45
N CYS A 220 1.28 -1.26 12.69
CA CYS A 220 0.40 -0.66 13.70
C CYS A 220 -0.43 -1.72 14.41
N GLU A 221 -1.15 -1.30 15.45
CA GLU A 221 -2.01 -2.22 16.19
C GLU A 221 -3.30 -2.51 15.42
N LEU A 222 -3.62 -3.79 15.25
CA LEU A 222 -4.93 -4.20 14.73
C LEU A 222 -5.93 -4.31 15.89
N PRO A 223 -7.10 -3.66 15.79
CA PRO A 223 -8.18 -3.91 16.73
C PRO A 223 -8.89 -5.22 16.36
N ILE A 224 -8.98 -6.13 17.33
CA ILE A 224 -9.87 -7.28 17.32
C ILE A 224 -10.78 -7.08 18.53
N ARG A 225 -11.98 -6.53 18.31
CA ARG A 225 -12.90 -6.05 19.38
C ARG A 225 -12.21 -5.04 20.34
N GLU A 226 -12.31 -5.27 21.65
CA GLU A 226 -11.70 -4.46 22.73
C GLU A 226 -10.19 -4.75 22.91
N ALA A 227 -9.64 -5.69 22.15
CA ALA A 227 -8.23 -6.05 22.22
C ALA A 227 -7.47 -5.41 21.05
N THR A 228 -6.38 -4.69 21.34
CA THR A 228 -5.43 -4.25 20.33
C THR A 228 -4.24 -5.21 20.29
N PHE A 229 -3.75 -5.47 19.08
CA PHE A 229 -2.66 -6.38 18.84
C PHE A 229 -1.54 -5.69 18.10
N THR A 230 -0.37 -5.62 18.72
CA THR A 230 0.80 -4.98 18.12
C THR A 230 1.37 -5.85 17.00
N ILE A 231 1.46 -5.28 15.80
CA ILE A 231 2.17 -5.88 14.69
C ILE A 231 3.65 -5.54 14.83
N ASP A 232 4.41 -6.44 15.46
CA ASP A 232 5.81 -6.18 15.80
C ASP A 232 6.77 -6.21 14.60
N LYS A 233 6.41 -6.94 13.53
CA LYS A 233 7.03 -6.98 12.18
C LYS A 233 6.67 -8.28 11.46
N VAL A 234 6.12 -8.20 10.25
CA VAL A 234 5.85 -9.37 9.40
C VAL A 234 6.63 -9.24 8.09
N ILE A 235 7.51 -10.20 7.84
CA ILE A 235 8.38 -10.23 6.65
C ILE A 235 7.59 -10.80 5.47
N TRP A 236 7.93 -10.34 4.27
CA TRP A 236 7.43 -10.85 2.99
C TRP A 236 7.24 -12.38 3.01
N GLU A 237 5.99 -12.83 2.85
CA GLU A 237 5.52 -14.22 2.81
C GLU A 237 5.28 -14.94 4.16
N GLU A 238 5.76 -14.43 5.30
CA GLU A 238 5.51 -15.02 6.61
C GLU A 238 4.25 -14.46 7.29
N ALA A 239 3.08 -14.95 6.91
CA ALA A 239 1.84 -14.55 7.59
C ALA A 239 1.89 -14.92 9.09
N LYS A 240 1.35 -14.04 9.93
CA LYS A 240 1.08 -14.30 11.34
C LYS A 240 -0.43 -14.38 11.54
N CYS A 241 -0.86 -15.31 12.39
CA CYS A 241 -2.26 -15.49 12.76
C CYS A 241 -2.41 -15.36 14.27
N GLU A 242 -3.38 -14.58 14.71
CA GLU A 242 -3.80 -14.50 16.10
C GLU A 242 -5.24 -14.92 16.25
N ILE A 243 -5.49 -15.64 17.35
CA ILE A 243 -6.78 -16.19 17.72
C ILE A 243 -7.11 -15.69 19.11
N GLU A 244 -8.28 -15.07 19.26
CA GLU A 244 -8.88 -14.78 20.55
C GLU A 244 -10.18 -15.56 20.67
N TYR A 245 -10.33 -16.35 21.73
CA TYR A 245 -11.50 -17.19 21.90
C TYR A 245 -12.01 -17.28 23.33
N SER A 246 -13.29 -17.61 23.46
CA SER A 246 -13.96 -17.91 24.72
C SER A 246 -14.99 -19.03 24.54
N HIS A 247 -15.18 -19.83 25.59
CA HIS A 247 -16.22 -20.85 25.64
C HIS A 247 -17.38 -20.37 26.53
N LEU A 248 -18.61 -20.47 26.03
CA LEU A 248 -19.82 -20.16 26.80
C LEU A 248 -20.58 -21.45 27.06
N LYS A 249 -21.13 -21.62 28.26
CA LYS A 249 -22.02 -22.74 28.59
C LYS A 249 -23.45 -22.23 28.75
N TYR A 250 -24.43 -23.00 28.33
CA TYR A 250 -25.82 -22.68 28.64
C TYR A 250 -26.21 -23.32 29.97
N ALA A 251 -26.77 -22.53 30.88
CA ALA A 251 -27.58 -23.02 31.97
C ALA A 251 -29.05 -22.82 31.60
N TYR A 252 -29.91 -23.75 31.98
CA TYR A 252 -31.34 -23.61 31.75
C TYR A 252 -32.01 -23.42 33.09
N THR A 253 -32.92 -22.45 33.19
CA THR A 253 -33.81 -22.31 34.34
C THR A 253 -35.24 -22.52 33.89
N LEU A 254 -35.94 -23.39 34.61
CA LEU A 254 -37.38 -23.59 34.45
C LEU A 254 -38.11 -22.52 35.26
N ARG A 255 -38.83 -21.62 34.59
CA ARG A 255 -39.83 -20.76 35.23
C ARG A 255 -41.20 -21.11 34.63
N GLU A 256 -42.13 -21.54 35.48
CA GLU A 256 -43.56 -21.72 35.16
C GLU A 256 -43.85 -22.51 33.87
N GLY A 257 -43.05 -23.55 33.57
CA GLY A 257 -43.25 -24.41 32.41
C GLY A 257 -42.59 -23.91 31.12
N GLU A 258 -41.95 -22.75 31.12
CA GLU A 258 -41.12 -22.26 30.02
C GLU A 258 -39.62 -22.51 30.34
N ILE A 259 -38.93 -23.14 29.41
CA ILE A 259 -37.47 -23.36 29.49
C ILE A 259 -36.81 -22.05 29.08
N GLU A 260 -36.34 -21.26 30.05
CA GLU A 260 -35.57 -20.05 29.79
C GLU A 260 -34.08 -20.43 29.64
N ARG A 261 -33.52 -20.18 28.46
CA ARG A 261 -32.10 -20.43 28.14
C ARG A 261 -31.25 -19.31 28.73
N ILE A 262 -30.61 -19.54 29.88
CA ILE A 262 -29.67 -18.60 30.49
C ILE A 262 -28.25 -18.90 29.97
N LEU A 263 -27.68 -18.00 29.18
CA LEU A 263 -26.25 -18.01 28.87
C LEU A 263 -25.46 -17.79 30.17
N THR A 264 -24.81 -18.85 30.69
CA THR A 264 -23.88 -18.71 31.82
C THR A 264 -22.46 -18.73 31.28
N ARG A 265 -21.79 -17.58 31.38
CA ARG A 265 -20.41 -17.42 30.93
C ARG A 265 -19.52 -18.43 31.68
N ALA A 266 -19.03 -19.46 30.98
CA ALA A 266 -17.93 -20.25 31.51
C ALA A 266 -16.70 -19.33 31.49
N GLU A 267 -15.91 -19.36 32.57
CA GLU A 267 -14.78 -18.49 32.88
C GLU A 267 -14.26 -17.63 31.72
N VAL A 268 -14.55 -16.33 31.81
CA VAL A 268 -14.14 -15.30 30.87
C VAL A 268 -12.65 -15.01 31.03
N THR A 269 -11.81 -15.93 30.62
CA THR A 269 -10.44 -15.54 30.32
C THR A 269 -10.27 -15.70 28.84
N PRO A 270 -10.37 -14.61 28.04
CA PRO A 270 -10.04 -14.69 26.64
C PRO A 270 -8.66 -15.34 26.52
N ARG A 271 -8.61 -16.46 25.80
CA ARG A 271 -7.36 -17.16 25.56
C ARG A 271 -6.84 -16.70 24.21
N ARG A 272 -5.55 -16.39 24.19
CA ARG A 272 -4.87 -15.87 23.01
C ARG A 272 -3.85 -16.89 22.51
N ILE A 273 -3.89 -17.14 21.21
CA ILE A 273 -2.93 -17.99 20.54
C ILE A 273 -2.36 -17.20 19.37
N SER A 274 -1.04 -17.07 19.35
CA SER A 274 -0.30 -16.48 18.23
C SER A 274 0.45 -17.59 17.51
N VAL A 275 0.32 -17.64 16.19
CA VAL A 275 0.90 -18.68 15.35
C VAL A 275 1.56 -18.06 14.13
N LEU A 276 2.83 -18.40 13.89
CA LEU A 276 3.52 -18.07 12.65
C LEU A 276 3.26 -19.14 11.58
N ARG A 277 2.96 -18.71 10.36
CA ARG A 277 2.64 -19.60 9.23
C ARG A 277 3.74 -20.63 8.98
N SER A 278 5.00 -20.20 8.95
CA SER A 278 6.15 -21.06 8.68
C SER A 278 6.36 -22.12 9.77
N GLU A 279 6.08 -21.78 11.03
CA GLU A 279 6.13 -22.72 12.16
C GLU A 279 4.94 -23.69 12.15
N PHE A 280 3.74 -23.18 11.86
CA PHE A 280 2.52 -23.98 11.78
C PHE A 280 2.62 -25.10 10.75
N TYR A 281 2.94 -24.78 9.50
CA TYR A 281 3.06 -25.79 8.45
C TYR A 281 4.25 -26.73 8.66
N ARG A 282 5.30 -26.30 9.39
CA ARG A 282 6.39 -27.19 9.80
C ARG A 282 5.91 -28.26 10.79
N ARG A 283 5.00 -27.91 11.69
CA ARG A 283 4.38 -28.83 12.67
C ARG A 283 3.27 -29.68 12.08
N HIS A 284 2.65 -29.22 10.99
CA HIS A 284 1.53 -29.89 10.33
C HIS A 284 1.80 -30.14 8.83
N PRO A 285 2.77 -31.01 8.49
CA PRO A 285 3.24 -31.17 7.11
C PRO A 285 2.21 -31.78 6.14
N THR A 286 1.15 -32.39 6.67
CA THR A 286 0.02 -32.89 5.87
C THR A 286 -0.86 -31.77 5.34
N LEU A 287 -0.78 -30.57 5.92
CA LEU A 287 -1.42 -29.36 5.41
C LEU A 287 -0.45 -28.73 4.40
N SER A 288 -0.85 -28.68 3.13
CA SER A 288 -0.03 -28.05 2.10
C SER A 288 -0.17 -26.53 2.18
N PRO A 289 0.92 -25.78 2.42
CA PRO A 289 0.87 -24.35 2.20
C PRO A 289 0.55 -24.10 0.73
N VAL A 290 -0.41 -23.22 0.44
CA VAL A 290 -0.48 -22.65 -0.92
C VAL A 290 0.73 -21.73 -1.03
N VAL A 291 1.80 -22.28 -1.58
CA VAL A 291 3.01 -21.52 -1.89
C VAL A 291 2.59 -20.57 -3.02
N PRO A 292 2.76 -19.24 -2.88
CA PRO A 292 2.51 -18.34 -3.99
C PRO A 292 3.37 -18.81 -5.18
N PRO A 293 2.85 -18.78 -6.41
CA PRO A 293 3.57 -19.25 -7.58
C PRO A 293 4.91 -18.53 -7.68
N ARG A 294 5.99 -19.31 -7.46
CA ARG A 294 7.41 -18.96 -7.52
C ARG A 294 7.72 -17.60 -8.17
N SER A 295 8.21 -16.64 -7.39
CA SER A 295 9.11 -15.61 -7.92
C SER A 295 10.27 -15.32 -6.97
N ARG A 296 11.31 -16.14 -7.13
CA ARG A 296 12.73 -15.96 -6.77
C ARG A 296 13.08 -15.96 -5.27
N GLN A 297 13.78 -17.04 -4.90
CA GLN A 297 14.50 -17.25 -3.65
C GLN A 297 15.49 -16.11 -3.33
N ALA A 298 15.57 -15.75 -2.06
CA ALA A 298 16.85 -15.60 -1.36
C ALA A 298 16.65 -15.92 0.12
N SER A 299 17.33 -16.96 0.58
CA SER A 299 17.56 -17.22 2.00
C SER A 299 18.82 -16.49 2.44
N LEU A 300 18.80 -15.83 3.59
CA LEU A 300 19.93 -15.90 4.52
C LEU A 300 19.49 -15.59 5.97
N ILE A 301 20.00 -16.43 6.87
CA ILE A 301 19.82 -16.46 8.33
C ILE A 301 20.82 -15.51 8.98
N SER A 302 20.47 -14.87 10.10
CA SER A 302 21.37 -14.72 11.26
C SER A 302 20.64 -14.22 12.51
N PHE A 303 20.91 -14.91 13.63
CA PHE A 303 20.50 -14.63 15.00
C PHE A 303 21.25 -13.44 15.62
N ARG A 304 20.62 -12.81 16.62
CA ARG A 304 21.19 -12.56 17.94
C ARG A 304 20.11 -12.79 18.98
#